data_AF-A0A2G2N4W4-F1
#
_entry.id   AF-A0A2G2N4W4-F1
#
_cell.length_a   1.000
_cell.length_b   1.000
_cell.length_c   1.000
_cell.angle_alpha   90.00
_cell.angle_beta   90.00
_cell.angle_gamma   90.00
#
_symmetry.space_group_name_H-M   'P 1'
#
loop_
_entity.id
_entity.type
_entity.pdbx_description
1 polymer ?
#
loop_
_entity_poly.entity_id
_entity_poly.type
_entity_poly.pdbx_seq_one_letter_code
_entity_poly.pdbx_strand_id
1 'polypeptide(L)'
;MKKIILVMAMLFMSVSTLPAAGNQYALKHANPMPNLMRIAIKNADLLGVDAKQMTALKAWSETNKPKMQEMVKKVMSEEKMLHEKALTSDADTSKEAEVMLETRKQIIAMKTKCNATLKTILTKKQYADVITIYRSVR
;
A
#
# COMPACT_ATOMS: atom_id res chain seq x y z
N MET A 1 -13.10 -46.40 42.64
CA MET A 1 -12.41 -46.80 41.39
C MET A 1 -12.98 -45.98 40.23
N LYS A 2 -12.10 -45.45 39.36
CA LYS A 2 -12.34 -44.83 38.03
C LYS A 2 -13.17 -43.53 38.03
N LYS A 3 -12.55 -42.36 38.26
CA LYS A 3 -11.95 -41.46 37.24
C LYS A 3 -12.83 -41.25 36.00
N ILE A 4 -13.62 -40.19 35.98
CA ILE A 4 -14.02 -39.50 34.74
C ILE A 4 -13.85 -37.99 34.99
N ILE A 5 -12.63 -37.53 34.73
CA ILE A 5 -12.34 -36.12 34.48
C ILE A 5 -12.47 -35.98 32.97
N LEU A 6 -13.54 -35.33 32.49
CA LEU A 6 -13.64 -34.96 31.10
C LEU A 6 -13.46 -33.44 30.98
N VAL A 7 -12.28 -33.12 30.49
CA VAL A 7 -11.71 -31.82 30.20
C VAL A 7 -12.64 -31.05 29.26
N MET A 8 -13.20 -29.95 29.74
CA MET A 8 -13.86 -28.95 28.88
C MET A 8 -13.03 -27.67 28.95
N ALA A 9 -11.81 -27.77 28.44
CA ALA A 9 -10.88 -26.66 28.26
C ALA A 9 -10.68 -26.44 26.75
N MET A 10 -10.70 -25.17 26.37
CA MET A 10 -10.22 -24.60 25.11
C MET A 10 -11.05 -24.84 23.85
N LEU A 11 -11.86 -23.83 23.55
CA LEU A 11 -12.09 -23.38 22.17
C LEU A 11 -11.93 -21.85 22.12
N PHE A 12 -10.74 -21.38 22.47
CA PHE A 12 -10.23 -20.10 21.97
C PHE A 12 -9.75 -20.34 20.52
N MET A 13 -10.67 -20.33 19.55
CA MET A 13 -10.26 -20.13 18.16
C MET A 13 -10.04 -18.63 17.96
N SER A 14 -8.78 -18.25 18.12
CA SER A 14 -8.20 -17.02 17.64
C SER A 14 -8.68 -16.70 16.22
N VAL A 15 -9.53 -15.68 16.08
CA VAL A 15 -9.75 -14.99 14.82
C VAL A 15 -8.44 -14.28 14.48
N SER A 16 -7.55 -14.98 13.79
CA SER A 16 -6.36 -14.37 13.19
C SER A 16 -6.83 -13.50 12.03
N THR A 17 -7.13 -12.24 12.32
CA THR A 17 -7.23 -11.21 11.29
C THR A 17 -5.82 -11.04 10.70
N LEU A 18 -5.56 -11.68 9.57
CA LEU A 18 -4.36 -11.44 8.76
C LEU A 18 -4.68 -10.53 7.55
N PRO A 19 -4.98 -9.21 7.72
CA PRO A 19 -5.12 -8.30 6.58
C PRO A 19 -3.82 -7.59 6.19
N ALA A 20 -2.70 -7.81 6.91
CA ALA A 20 -1.49 -6.99 6.73
C ALA A 20 -0.58 -7.43 5.56
N ALA A 21 -0.43 -8.74 5.32
CA ALA A 21 0.54 -9.27 4.35
C ALA A 21 0.09 -9.09 2.88
N GLY A 22 -1.17 -9.38 2.56
CA GLY A 22 -1.71 -9.26 1.20
C GLY A 22 -1.70 -7.82 0.67
N ASN A 23 -1.84 -6.83 1.55
CA ASN A 23 -1.86 -5.41 1.20
C ASN A 23 -0.47 -4.90 0.73
N GLN A 24 0.62 -5.42 1.29
CA GLN A 24 1.98 -5.04 0.90
C GLN A 24 2.37 -5.59 -0.46
N TYR A 25 2.03 -6.86 -0.76
CA TYR A 25 2.29 -7.46 -2.06
C TYR A 25 1.56 -6.70 -3.17
N ALA A 26 0.24 -6.52 -3.03
CA ALA A 26 -0.58 -5.83 -4.03
C ALA A 26 -0.05 -4.41 -4.30
N LEU A 27 0.33 -3.69 -3.24
CA LEU A 27 0.93 -2.37 -3.39
C LEU A 27 2.26 -2.41 -4.13
N LYS A 28 3.17 -3.35 -3.82
CA LYS A 28 4.46 -3.46 -4.53
C LYS A 28 4.29 -3.85 -6.00
N HIS A 29 3.31 -4.70 -6.30
CA HIS A 29 3.02 -5.18 -7.65
C HIS A 29 2.36 -4.09 -8.53
N ALA A 30 1.34 -3.42 -8.02
CA ALA A 30 0.60 -2.42 -8.80
C ALA A 30 1.34 -1.08 -8.92
N ASN A 31 2.14 -0.70 -7.91
CA ASN A 31 2.82 0.60 -7.87
C ASN A 31 4.33 0.48 -8.15
N PRO A 32 4.82 0.95 -9.32
CA PRO A 32 6.25 0.90 -9.66
C PRO A 32 7.07 2.00 -8.96
N MET A 33 6.42 2.96 -8.29
CA MET A 33 7.06 4.14 -7.70
C MET A 33 7.37 3.96 -6.20
N PRO A 34 8.38 4.68 -5.66
CA PRO A 34 8.71 4.59 -4.24
C PRO A 34 7.57 5.07 -3.34
N ASN A 35 7.43 4.46 -2.16
CA ASN A 35 6.46 4.86 -1.14
C ASN A 35 7.10 5.78 -0.08
N LEU A 36 7.57 6.95 -0.50
CA LEU A 36 8.34 7.87 0.35
C LEU A 36 7.53 8.45 1.51
N MET A 37 6.22 8.69 1.35
CA MET A 37 5.37 9.21 2.43
C MET A 37 5.31 8.25 3.61
N ARG A 38 5.26 6.94 3.33
CA ARG A 38 5.34 5.91 4.37
C ARG A 38 6.68 5.98 5.12
N ILE A 39 7.78 6.24 4.43
CA ILE A 39 9.11 6.36 5.05
C ILE A 39 9.15 7.60 5.95
N ALA A 40 8.70 8.76 5.46
CA ALA A 40 8.65 9.99 6.22
C ALA A 40 7.83 9.86 7.52
N ILE A 41 6.62 9.30 7.43
CA ILE A 41 5.75 9.12 8.61
C ILE A 41 6.33 8.09 9.58
N LYS A 42 6.83 6.95 9.10
CA LYS A 42 7.33 5.88 9.98
C LYS A 42 8.65 6.22 10.68
N ASN A 43 9.43 7.16 10.15
CA ASN A 43 10.73 7.54 10.69
C ASN A 43 10.74 9.00 11.16
N ALA A 44 9.56 9.55 11.50
CA ALA A 44 9.41 10.96 11.79
C ALA A 44 10.32 11.46 12.92
N ASP A 45 10.45 10.68 14.00
CA ASP A 45 11.31 11.03 15.14
C ASP A 45 12.79 11.09 14.72
N LEU A 46 13.25 10.08 13.97
CA LEU A 46 14.62 10.03 13.41
C LEU A 46 14.89 11.18 12.44
N LEU A 47 13.88 11.58 11.68
CA LEU A 47 13.95 12.67 10.71
C LEU A 47 13.79 14.05 11.38
N GLY A 48 13.50 14.12 12.68
CA GLY A 48 13.19 15.37 13.37
C GLY A 48 11.99 16.10 12.74
N VAL A 49 10.97 15.37 12.31
CA VAL A 49 9.73 15.94 11.77
C VAL A 49 8.94 16.59 12.90
N ASP A 50 8.68 17.89 12.81
CA ASP A 50 7.95 18.62 13.85
C ASP A 50 6.43 18.34 13.81
N ALA A 51 5.71 18.85 14.81
CA ALA A 51 4.26 18.66 14.93
C ALA A 51 3.45 19.23 13.75
N LYS A 52 3.89 20.36 13.19
CA LYS A 52 3.22 21.02 12.04
C LYS A 52 3.42 20.20 10.77
N GLN A 53 4.66 19.76 10.53
CA GLN A 53 5.00 18.87 9.42
C GLN A 53 4.24 17.55 9.53
N MET A 54 4.25 16.92 10.70
CA MET A 54 3.53 15.67 10.96
C MET A 54 2.03 15.80 10.68
N THR A 55 1.41 16.91 11.11
CA THR A 55 0.00 17.20 10.81
C THR A 55 -0.25 17.28 9.30
N ALA A 56 0.61 17.96 8.55
CA ALA A 56 0.50 18.05 7.09
C ALA A 56 0.71 16.68 6.39
N LEU A 57 1.68 15.88 6.84
CA LEU A 57 1.93 14.54 6.31
C LEU A 57 0.72 13.62 6.52
N LYS A 58 0.13 13.65 7.72
CA LYS A 58 -1.06 12.86 8.07
C LYS A 58 -2.28 13.28 7.24
N ALA A 59 -2.57 14.57 7.17
CA ALA A 59 -3.69 15.09 6.38
C ALA A 59 -3.61 14.66 4.91
N TRP A 60 -2.42 14.72 4.31
CA TRP A 60 -2.19 14.22 2.96
C TRP A 60 -2.44 12.72 2.85
N SER A 61 -1.89 11.94 3.79
CA SER A 61 -2.01 10.48 3.83
C SER A 61 -3.47 10.04 3.99
N GLU A 62 -4.22 10.64 4.90
CA GLU A 62 -5.63 10.33 5.16
C GLU A 62 -6.49 10.58 3.92
N THR A 63 -6.20 11.65 3.17
CA THR A 63 -6.93 11.97 1.94
C THR A 63 -6.61 11.02 0.77
N ASN A 64 -5.34 10.63 0.62
CA ASN A 64 -4.86 9.98 -0.61
C ASN A 64 -4.60 8.48 -0.46
N LYS A 65 -4.32 7.97 0.74
CA LYS A 65 -4.09 6.54 0.99
C LYS A 65 -5.30 5.68 0.59
N PRO A 66 -6.56 6.04 0.93
CA PRO A 66 -7.72 5.24 0.50
C PRO A 66 -7.83 5.17 -1.03
N LYS A 67 -7.64 6.30 -1.73
CA LYS A 67 -7.67 6.38 -3.20
C LYS A 67 -6.58 5.51 -3.84
N MET A 68 -5.37 5.54 -3.27
CA MET A 68 -4.27 4.65 -3.69
C MET A 68 -4.62 3.18 -3.47
N GLN A 69 -5.23 2.82 -2.34
CA GLN A 69 -5.65 1.45 -2.07
C GLN A 69 -6.74 0.98 -3.03
N GLU A 70 -7.68 1.84 -3.39
CA GLU A 70 -8.71 1.56 -4.38
C GLU A 70 -8.11 1.31 -5.77
N MET A 71 -7.21 2.17 -6.23
CA MET A 71 -6.51 1.96 -7.51
C MET A 71 -5.69 0.67 -7.52
N VAL A 72 -4.99 0.35 -6.44
CA VAL A 72 -4.25 -0.92 -6.32
C VAL A 72 -5.19 -2.12 -6.41
N LYS A 73 -6.32 -2.10 -5.69
CA LYS A 73 -7.33 -3.16 -5.79
C LYS A 73 -7.89 -3.28 -7.20
N LYS A 74 -8.12 -2.14 -7.87
CA LYS A 74 -8.62 -2.09 -9.24
C LYS A 74 -7.65 -2.78 -10.21
N VAL A 75 -6.35 -2.46 -10.14
CA VAL A 75 -5.32 -3.17 -10.94
C VAL A 75 -5.35 -4.68 -10.71
N MET A 76 -5.37 -5.13 -9.45
CA MET A 76 -5.42 -6.58 -9.15
C MET A 76 -6.68 -7.25 -9.72
N SER A 77 -7.81 -6.55 -9.71
CA SER A 77 -9.07 -7.06 -10.25
C SER A 77 -9.07 -7.11 -11.78
N GLU A 78 -8.52 -6.08 -12.43
CA GLU A 78 -8.39 -6.00 -13.88
C GLU A 78 -7.46 -7.10 -14.41
N GLU A 79 -6.33 -7.34 -13.74
CA GLU A 79 -5.42 -8.43 -14.05
C GLU A 79 -6.08 -9.80 -13.93
N LYS A 80 -6.84 -10.03 -12.86
CA LYS A 80 -7.58 -11.28 -12.68
C LYS A 80 -8.59 -11.50 -13.81
N MET A 81 -9.28 -10.44 -14.23
CA MET A 81 -10.26 -10.51 -15.31
C MET A 81 -9.58 -10.79 -16.66
N LEU A 82 -8.47 -10.12 -16.97
CA LEU A 82 -7.69 -10.38 -18.18
C LEU A 82 -7.19 -11.83 -18.22
N HIS A 83 -6.68 -12.33 -17.09
CA HIS A 83 -6.22 -13.71 -16.97
C HIS A 83 -7.35 -14.70 -17.23
N GLU A 84 -8.52 -14.50 -16.62
CA GLU A 84 -9.67 -15.37 -16.82
C GLU A 84 -10.15 -15.37 -18.27
N LYS A 85 -10.21 -14.19 -18.91
CA LYS A 85 -10.59 -14.09 -20.33
C LYS A 85 -9.63 -14.85 -21.22
N ALA A 86 -8.33 -14.74 -21.00
CA ALA A 86 -7.32 -15.46 -21.76
C ALA A 86 -7.43 -16.99 -21.61
N LEU A 87 -8.03 -17.49 -20.53
CA LEU A 87 -8.25 -18.93 -20.31
C LEU A 87 -9.59 -19.43 -20.88
N THR A 88 -10.56 -18.54 -21.09
CA THR A 88 -11.96 -18.91 -21.38
C THR A 88 -12.45 -18.43 -22.75
N SER A 89 -11.70 -17.59 -23.44
CA SER A 89 -12.11 -16.95 -24.69
C SER A 89 -10.92 -16.49 -25.54
N ASP A 90 -11.10 -16.51 -26.87
CA ASP A 90 -10.21 -15.87 -27.84
C ASP A 90 -10.55 -14.40 -28.10
N ALA A 91 -11.39 -13.79 -27.24
CA ALA A 91 -11.79 -12.40 -27.38
C ALA A 91 -10.59 -11.45 -27.26
N ASP A 92 -10.55 -10.42 -28.10
CA ASP A 92 -9.59 -9.33 -27.97
C ASP A 92 -9.81 -8.57 -26.64
N THR A 93 -8.82 -8.62 -25.76
CA THR A 93 -8.83 -7.96 -24.45
C THR A 93 -8.04 -6.65 -24.42
N SER A 94 -7.68 -6.09 -25.57
CA SER A 94 -6.82 -4.91 -25.66
C SER A 94 -7.42 -3.70 -24.96
N LYS A 95 -8.74 -3.49 -25.07
CA LYS A 95 -9.43 -2.37 -24.40
C LYS A 95 -9.41 -2.51 -22.89
N GLU A 96 -9.61 -3.72 -22.37
CA GLU A 96 -9.53 -3.99 -20.94
C GLU A 96 -8.09 -3.81 -20.42
N ALA A 97 -7.09 -4.20 -21.21
CA ALA A 97 -5.69 -3.95 -20.89
C ALA A 97 -5.38 -2.45 -20.85
N GLU A 98 -5.92 -1.64 -21.78
CA GLU A 98 -5.79 -0.18 -21.74
C GLU A 98 -6.38 0.43 -20.46
N VAL A 99 -7.55 -0.04 -20.01
CA VAL A 99 -8.15 0.42 -18.74
C VAL A 99 -7.21 0.14 -17.55
N MET A 100 -6.62 -1.05 -17.49
CA MET A 100 -5.63 -1.40 -16.46
C MET A 100 -4.39 -0.50 -16.51
N LEU A 101 -3.87 -0.23 -17.71
CA LEU A 101 -2.72 0.64 -17.91
C LEU A 101 -3.01 2.08 -17.47
N GLU A 102 -4.20 2.60 -17.75
CA GLU A 102 -4.62 3.91 -17.26
C GLU A 102 -4.75 3.95 -15.73
N THR A 103 -5.24 2.89 -15.09
CA THR A 103 -5.22 2.79 -13.61
C THR A 103 -3.79 2.84 -13.07
N ARG A 104 -2.84 2.11 -13.68
CA ARG A 104 -1.40 2.15 -13.29
C ARG A 104 -0.79 3.54 -13.49
N LYS A 105 -1.15 4.25 -14.56
CA LYS A 105 -0.72 5.63 -14.81
C LYS A 105 -1.25 6.60 -13.75
N GLN A 106 -2.49 6.43 -13.28
CA GLN A 106 -3.03 7.22 -12.17
C GLN A 106 -2.29 6.96 -10.85
N ILE A 107 -1.90 5.70 -10.58
CA ILE A 107 -1.04 5.35 -9.44
C ILE A 107 0.30 6.11 -9.51
N ILE A 108 0.97 6.09 -10.67
CA ILE A 108 2.23 6.80 -10.90
C ILE A 108 2.03 8.31 -10.67
N ALA A 109 0.99 8.91 -11.24
CA ALA A 109 0.69 10.32 -11.08
C ALA A 109 0.47 10.70 -9.61
N MET A 110 -0.28 9.90 -8.85
CA MET A 110 -0.48 10.14 -7.42
C MET A 110 0.81 10.03 -6.63
N LYS A 111 1.71 9.12 -6.99
CA LYS A 111 3.03 8.96 -6.34
C LYS A 111 3.97 10.11 -6.67
N THR A 112 3.95 10.59 -7.91
CA THR A 112 4.67 11.81 -8.29
C THR A 112 4.17 13.01 -7.50
N LYS A 113 2.86 13.18 -7.37
CA LYS A 113 2.25 14.24 -6.53
C LYS A 113 2.66 14.10 -5.07
N CYS A 114 2.65 12.89 -4.54
CA CYS A 114 3.08 12.60 -3.18
C CYS A 114 4.56 12.99 -2.94
N ASN A 115 5.45 12.72 -3.90
CA ASN A 115 6.85 13.11 -3.83
C ASN A 115 7.01 14.63 -3.87
N ALA A 116 6.24 15.33 -4.70
CA ALA A 116 6.22 16.79 -4.74
C ALA A 116 5.73 17.38 -3.41
N THR A 117 4.64 16.86 -2.84
CA THR A 117 4.11 17.28 -1.54
C THR A 117 5.11 17.07 -0.39
N LEU A 118 5.87 15.98 -0.41
CA LEU A 118 6.92 15.79 0.60
C LEU A 118 7.97 16.91 0.56
N LYS A 119 8.35 17.38 -0.63
CA LYS A 119 9.30 18.49 -0.79
C LYS A 119 8.75 19.83 -0.33
N THR A 120 7.43 20.00 -0.25
CA THR A 120 6.80 21.22 0.29
C THR A 120 6.61 21.19 1.80
N ILE A 121 6.53 19.99 2.40
CA ILE A 121 6.33 19.81 3.85
C ILE A 121 7.66 19.70 4.58
N LEU A 122 8.60 18.93 4.04
CA LEU A 122 9.88 18.62 4.65
C LEU A 122 10.94 19.66 4.27
N THR A 123 11.92 19.86 5.14
CA THR A 123 13.15 20.55 4.77
C THR A 123 13.93 19.75 3.72
N LYS A 124 14.84 20.42 3.00
CA LYS A 124 15.73 19.74 2.04
C LYS A 124 16.51 18.59 2.68
N LYS A 125 17.00 18.78 3.92
CA LYS A 125 17.72 17.75 4.66
C LYS A 125 16.82 16.56 5.00
N GLN A 126 15.66 16.81 5.60
CA GLN A 126 14.68 15.75 5.92
C GLN A 126 14.28 14.94 4.70
N TYR A 127 14.03 15.60 3.56
CA TYR A 127 13.68 14.91 2.32
C TYR A 127 14.84 14.05 1.78
N ALA A 128 16.09 14.53 1.87
CA ALA A 128 17.26 13.74 1.52
C ALA A 128 17.41 12.50 2.42
N ASP A 129 17.21 12.67 3.73
CA ASP A 129 17.27 11.58 4.71
C ASP A 129 16.15 10.54 4.46
N VAL A 130 14.95 10.97 4.05
CA VAL A 130 13.87 10.06 3.59
C VAL A 130 14.32 9.19 2.41
N ILE A 131 15.04 9.77 1.44
CA ILE A 131 15.56 9.01 0.29
C ILE A 131 16.62 8.00 0.74
N THR A 132 17.52 8.41 1.64
CA THR A 132 18.55 7.53 2.20
C THR A 132 17.93 6.34 2.92
N ILE A 133 16.96 6.58 3.82
CA ILE A 133 16.25 5.52 4.53
C ILE A 133 15.49 4.62 3.54
N TYR A 134 14.84 5.19 2.51
CA TYR A 134 14.15 4.38 1.50
C TYR A 134 15.10 3.41 0.78
N ARG A 135 16.30 3.87 0.42
CA ARG A 135 17.31 3.07 -0.28
C ARG A 135 17.90 1.96 0.59
N SER A 136 17.93 2.10 1.92
CA SER A 136 18.47 1.08 2.82
C SER A 136 17.49 -0.05 3.15
N VAL A 137 16.19 0.13 2.87
CA VAL A 137 15.13 -0.86 3.19
C VAL A 137 14.41 -1.41 1.96
N ARG A 138 14.88 -1.08 0.75
CA ARG A 138 14.31 -1.55 -0.51
C ARG A 138 15.00 -2.82 -0.98
#